data_AF-A0A2N2RNM2-F1
#
_entry.id   AF-A0A2N2RNM2-F1
#
_cell.length_a   1.000
_cell.length_b   1.000
_cell.length_c   1.000
_cell.angle_alpha   90.00
_cell.angle_beta   90.00
_cell.angle_gamma   90.00
#
_symmetry.space_group_name_H-M   'P 1'
#
loop_
_entity.id
_entity.type
_entity.pdbx_description
1 polymer ?
#
loop_
_entity_poly.entity_id
_entity_poly.type
_entity_poly.pdbx_seq_one_letter_code
_entity_poly.pdbx_strand_id
1 'polypeptide(L)'
;MFDIAFSELLVIVVIALLVIGPEKLPKVARTLGTIVGRMQRYATQIKEEVNRESRFSELQKLQQEIQQASESTQAQLNQGMDSVTEHVTQQLTASQPEDTSNQAINPPIQN
;
A
#
# COMPACT_ATOMS: atom_id res chain seq x y z
N MET A 1 -13.97 -0.02 -25.16
CA MET A 1 -14.19 -0.70 -26.46
C MET A 1 -14.97 -2.01 -26.28
N PHE A 2 -16.00 -2.02 -25.43
CA PHE A 2 -16.88 -3.18 -25.19
C PHE A 2 -18.33 -2.71 -24.96
N ASP A 3 -18.86 -1.91 -25.89
CA ASP A 3 -20.28 -1.59 -25.94
C ASP A 3 -21.03 -2.70 -26.68
N ILE A 4 -21.05 -3.91 -26.10
CA ILE A 4 -21.90 -4.97 -26.65
C ILE A 4 -23.33 -4.62 -26.28
N ALA A 5 -24.05 -4.01 -27.22
CA ALA A 5 -25.46 -3.72 -27.06
C ALA A 5 -26.27 -5.02 -27.07
N PHE A 6 -27.42 -5.03 -26.38
CA PHE A 6 -28.30 -6.20 -26.35
C PHE A 6 -28.67 -6.70 -27.75
N SER A 7 -28.78 -5.79 -28.73
CA SER A 7 -29.01 -6.10 -30.14
C SER A 7 -27.90 -6.95 -30.77
N GLU A 8 -26.62 -6.66 -30.49
CA GLU A 8 -25.49 -7.39 -31.06
C GLU A 8 -25.41 -8.82 -30.50
N LEU A 9 -25.67 -8.99 -29.20
CA LEU A 9 -25.79 -10.32 -28.59
C LEU A 9 -26.87 -11.16 -29.28
N LEU A 10 -28.04 -10.56 -29.58
CA LEU A 10 -29.15 -11.25 -30.24
C LEU A 10 -28.75 -11.70 -31.65
N VAL A 11 -28.07 -10.85 -32.42
CA VAL A 11 -27.57 -11.21 -33.76
C VAL A 11 -26.59 -12.39 -33.69
N ILE A 12 -25.67 -12.40 -32.73
CA ILE A 12 -24.73 -13.51 -32.52
C ILE A 12 -25.48 -14.80 -32.20
N VAL A 13 -26.50 -14.74 -31.33
CA VAL A 13 -27.33 -15.91 -31.00
C VAL A 13 -28.04 -16.45 -32.23
N VAL A 14 -28.63 -15.60 -33.06
CA VAL A 14 -29.27 -16.02 -34.31
C VAL A 14 -28.27 -16.71 -35.24
N ILE A 15 -27.09 -16.12 -35.44
CA ILE A 15 -26.04 -16.72 -36.28
C ILE A 15 -25.59 -18.07 -35.69
N ALA A 16 -25.39 -18.16 -34.39
CA ALA A 16 -25.01 -19.40 -33.72
C ALA A 16 -26.08 -20.49 -33.90
N LEU A 17 -27.37 -20.14 -33.84
CA LEU A 17 -28.47 -21.06 -34.12
C LEU A 17 -28.48 -21.54 -35.57
N LEU A 18 -28.11 -20.69 -36.54
CA LEU A 18 -28.03 -21.08 -37.95
C LEU A 18 -26.84 -21.99 -38.25
N VAL A 19 -25.66 -21.68 -37.69
CA VAL A 19 -24.41 -22.41 -37.97
C VAL A 19 -24.36 -23.75 -37.23
N ILE A 20 -24.66 -23.73 -35.93
CA ILE A 20 -24.57 -24.93 -35.07
C ILE A 20 -25.90 -25.69 -35.09
N GLY A 21 -27.02 -25.00 -35.26
CA GLY A 21 -28.36 -25.57 -35.17
C GLY A 21 -28.99 -25.36 -33.78
N PRO A 22 -30.30 -25.07 -33.70
CA PRO A 22 -31.00 -24.80 -32.43
C PRO A 22 -31.01 -26.00 -31.47
N GLU A 23 -30.97 -27.22 -31.98
CA GLU A 23 -30.93 -28.43 -31.16
C GLU A 23 -29.56 -28.74 -30.57
N LYS A 24 -28.48 -28.33 -31.26
CA LYS A 24 -27.10 -28.64 -30.88
C LYS A 24 -26.49 -27.58 -29.97
N LEU A 25 -26.86 -26.30 -30.13
CA LEU A 25 -26.43 -25.19 -29.28
C LEU A 25 -26.61 -25.47 -27.76
N PRO A 26 -27.79 -25.92 -27.27
CA PRO A 26 -27.96 -26.21 -25.84
C PRO A 26 -27.08 -27.37 -25.37
N LYS A 27 -26.79 -28.35 -26.23
CA LYS A 27 -25.90 -29.48 -25.90
C LYS A 27 -24.44 -29.01 -25.75
N VAL A 28 -23.98 -28.13 -26.63
CA VAL A 28 -22.64 -27.53 -26.55
C VAL A 28 -22.53 -26.63 -25.32
N ALA A 29 -23.51 -25.75 -25.08
CA ALA A 29 -23.54 -24.89 -23.90
C ALA A 29 -23.50 -25.69 -22.59
N ARG A 30 -24.27 -26.79 -22.49
CA ARG A 30 -24.22 -27.70 -21.33
C ARG A 30 -22.86 -28.36 -21.15
N THR A 31 -22.21 -28.74 -22.24
CA THR A 31 -20.89 -29.40 -22.20
C THR A 31 -19.82 -28.42 -21.71
N LEU A 32 -19.76 -27.23 -22.33
CA LEU A 32 -18.85 -26.16 -21.92
C LEU A 32 -19.12 -25.71 -20.49
N GLY A 33 -20.40 -25.52 -20.14
CA GLY A 33 -20.81 -25.17 -18.78
C GLY A 33 -20.41 -26.21 -17.74
N THR A 34 -20.46 -27.50 -18.08
CA THR A 34 -19.99 -28.57 -17.18
C THR A 34 -18.48 -28.50 -16.97
N ILE A 35 -17.69 -28.24 -18.03
CA ILE A 35 -16.23 -28.11 -17.96
C ILE A 35 -15.84 -26.90 -17.12
N VAL A 36 -16.41 -25.73 -17.43
CA VAL A 36 -16.17 -24.49 -16.68
C VAL A 36 -16.64 -24.63 -15.24
N GLY A 37 -17.82 -25.22 -15.00
CA GLY A 37 -18.36 -25.43 -13.65
C GLY A 37 -17.48 -26.36 -12.81
N ARG A 38 -16.91 -27.42 -13.41
CA ARG A 38 -15.91 -28.27 -12.74
C ARG A 38 -14.66 -27.47 -12.41
N MET A 39 -14.13 -26.70 -13.36
CA MET A 39 -12.94 -25.87 -13.15
C MET A 39 -13.15 -24.84 -12.04
N GLN A 40 -14.32 -24.19 -12.01
CA GLN A 40 -14.72 -23.28 -10.94
C GLN A 40 -14.75 -24.00 -9.59
N ARG A 41 -15.33 -25.21 -9.53
CA ARG A 41 -15.38 -26.02 -8.29
C ARG A 41 -13.99 -26.44 -7.81
N TYR A 42 -13.06 -26.76 -8.71
CA TYR A 42 -11.67 -27.03 -8.35
C TYR A 42 -10.98 -25.77 -7.84
N ALA A 43 -11.16 -24.62 -8.51
CA ALA A 43 -10.63 -23.35 -8.04
C ALA A 43 -11.17 -22.98 -6.64
N THR A 44 -12.45 -23.24 -6.36
CA THR A 44 -13.04 -23.05 -5.03
C THR A 44 -12.42 -23.98 -3.99
N GLN A 45 -12.24 -25.27 -4.29
CA GLN A 45 -11.61 -26.23 -3.36
C GLN A 45 -10.15 -25.88 -3.08
N ILE A 46 -9.38 -25.52 -4.11
CA ILE A 46 -7.99 -25.04 -3.94
C ILE A 46 -7.97 -23.76 -3.12
N LYS A 47 -8.90 -22.83 -3.35
CA LYS A 47 -9.03 -21.63 -2.55
C LYS A 47 -9.34 -21.97 -1.08
N GLU A 48 -10.23 -22.92 -0.81
CA GLU A 48 -10.56 -23.37 0.55
C GLU A 48 -9.39 -24.10 1.23
N GLU A 49 -8.63 -24.91 0.50
CA GLU A 49 -7.45 -25.62 1.00
C GLU A 49 -6.28 -24.65 1.27
N VAL A 50 -6.04 -23.71 0.35
CA VAL A 50 -5.10 -22.61 0.55
C VAL A 50 -5.54 -21.70 1.70
N ASN A 51 -6.84 -21.49 1.92
CA ASN A 51 -7.32 -20.69 3.07
C ASN A 51 -7.25 -21.46 4.39
N ARG A 52 -7.23 -22.81 4.36
CA ARG A 52 -7.01 -23.66 5.54
C ARG A 52 -5.54 -23.75 5.93
N GLU A 53 -4.62 -23.69 4.97
CA GLU A 53 -3.17 -23.86 5.22
C GLU A 53 -2.34 -22.56 5.09
N SER A 54 -2.86 -21.51 4.44
CA SER A 54 -2.12 -20.27 4.14
C SER A 54 -2.91 -18.99 4.46
N ARG A 55 -2.33 -18.20 5.37
CA ARG A 55 -2.10 -16.76 5.16
C ARG A 55 -3.24 -15.76 5.40
N PHE A 56 -4.19 -16.00 6.29
CA PHE A 56 -4.83 -14.88 7.00
C PHE A 56 -4.05 -14.48 8.27
N SER A 57 -3.44 -15.45 8.97
CA SER A 57 -2.63 -15.18 10.17
C SER A 57 -1.22 -14.65 9.84
N GLU A 58 -0.57 -15.09 8.76
CA GLU A 58 0.76 -14.58 8.39
C GLU A 58 0.69 -13.16 7.82
N LEU A 59 -0.30 -12.83 6.99
CA LEU A 59 -0.49 -11.47 6.48
C LEU A 59 -0.92 -10.51 7.61
N GLN A 60 -1.73 -10.96 8.58
CA GLN A 60 -1.99 -10.19 9.80
C GLN A 60 -0.74 -10.00 10.65
N LYS A 61 0.07 -11.05 10.87
CA LYS A 61 1.33 -10.94 11.62
C LYS A 61 2.31 -9.99 10.95
N LEU A 62 2.46 -10.05 9.62
CA LEU A 62 3.32 -9.13 8.87
C LEU A 62 2.83 -7.69 8.98
N GLN A 63 1.51 -7.45 8.88
CA GLN A 63 0.93 -6.12 9.08
C GLN A 63 1.17 -5.61 10.51
N GLN A 64 1.04 -6.48 11.51
CA GLN A 64 1.22 -6.14 12.91
C GLN A 64 2.70 -5.87 13.27
N GLU A 65 3.64 -6.61 12.68
CA GLU A 65 5.09 -6.34 12.78
C GLU A 65 5.46 -5.00 12.12
N ILE A 66 4.93 -4.71 10.93
CA ILE A 66 5.17 -3.43 10.24
C ILE A 66 4.60 -2.26 11.06
N GLN A 67 3.42 -2.44 11.66
CA GLN A 67 2.80 -1.41 12.51
C GLN A 67 3.65 -1.14 13.76
N GLN A 68 4.13 -2.18 14.46
CA GLN A 68 5.00 -2.03 15.64
C GLN A 68 6.38 -1.46 15.29
N ALA A 69 6.96 -1.87 14.16
CA ALA A 69 8.21 -1.30 13.67
C ALA A 69 8.04 0.18 13.31
N SER A 70 6.93 0.56 12.70
CA SER A 70 6.61 1.96 12.40
C SER A 70 6.41 2.80 13.66
N GLU A 71 5.71 2.29 14.68
CA GLU A 71 5.48 3.00 15.94
C GLU A 71 6.78 3.22 16.72
N SER A 72 7.63 2.19 16.82
CA SER A 72 8.93 2.29 17.50
C SER A 72 9.91 3.19 16.77
N THR A 73 9.89 3.19 15.43
CA THR A 73 10.68 4.10 14.61
C THR A 73 10.18 5.53 14.75
N GLN A 74 8.86 5.76 14.77
CA GLN A 74 8.27 7.08 14.98
C GLN A 74 8.62 7.64 16.37
N ALA A 75 8.58 6.81 17.42
CA ALA A 75 8.96 7.22 18.78
C ALA A 75 10.44 7.62 18.87
N GLN A 76 11.33 6.85 18.23
CA GLN A 76 12.77 7.14 18.17
C GLN A 76 13.06 8.38 17.33
N LEU A 77 12.36 8.55 16.20
CA LEU A 77 12.49 9.74 15.36
C LEU A 77 12.02 11.00 16.09
N ASN A 78 10.92 10.96 16.83
CA ASN A 78 10.45 12.11 17.61
C ASN A 78 11.46 12.48 18.72
N GLN A 79 11.96 11.50 19.48
CA GLN A 79 12.99 11.74 20.49
C GLN A 79 14.32 12.24 19.89
N GLY A 80 14.70 11.71 18.73
CA GLY A 80 15.86 12.15 17.96
C GLY A 80 15.69 13.58 17.41
N MET A 81 14.50 13.94 16.95
CA MET A 81 14.23 15.29 16.44
C MET A 81 14.23 16.32 17.57
N ASP A 82 13.68 15.97 18.74
CA ASP A 82 13.67 16.83 19.93
C ASP A 82 15.11 17.11 20.40
N SER A 83 15.93 16.06 20.49
CA SER A 83 17.35 16.19 20.84
C SER A 83 18.16 16.94 19.77
N VAL A 84 17.98 16.66 18.48
CA VAL A 84 18.64 17.41 17.40
C VAL A 84 18.26 18.90 17.43
N THR A 85 16.98 19.22 17.66
CA THR A 85 16.51 20.60 17.80
C THR A 85 17.14 21.29 19.00
N GLU A 86 17.27 20.58 20.11
CA GLU A 86 17.94 21.06 21.33
C GLU A 86 19.43 21.32 21.07
N HIS A 87 20.15 20.39 20.43
CA HIS A 87 21.57 20.53 20.10
C HIS A 87 21.84 21.63 19.08
N VAL A 88 20.97 21.80 18.07
CA VAL A 88 21.07 22.87 17.07
C VAL A 88 20.82 24.22 17.72
N THR A 89 19.83 24.34 18.60
CA THR A 89 19.54 25.58 19.34
C THR A 89 20.69 25.93 20.31
N GLN A 90 21.28 24.93 20.96
CA GLN A 90 22.45 25.12 21.82
C GLN A 90 23.67 25.61 21.03
N GLN A 91 23.91 25.05 19.84
CA GLN A 91 25.02 25.45 18.96
C GLN A 91 24.82 26.84 18.35
N LEU A 92 23.58 27.19 17.98
CA LEU A 92 23.22 28.52 17.48
C LEU A 92 23.36 29.59 18.59
N THR A 93 23.04 29.24 19.84
CA THR A 93 23.21 30.13 21.00
C THR A 93 24.68 30.24 21.43
N ALA A 94 25.47 29.16 21.30
CA ALA A 94 26.89 29.14 21.65
C ALA A 94 27.82 29.79 20.60
N SER A 95 27.30 30.14 19.42
CA SER A 95 28.07 30.76 18.33
C SER A 95 27.82 32.27 18.17
N GLN A 96 27.13 32.92 19.11
CA GLN A 96 27.05 34.39 19.12
C GLN A 96 28.42 34.95 19.56
N PRO A 97 29.12 35.74 18.72
CA PRO A 97 30.34 36.41 19.14
C PRO A 97 29.98 37.55 20.10
N GLU A 98 30.51 37.49 21.31
CA GLU A 98 30.61 38.60 22.24
C GLU A 98 31.43 39.73 21.58
N ASP A 99 30.75 40.80 21.18
CA ASP A 99 31.38 42.05 20.79
C ASP A 99 31.86 42.79 22.06
N THR A 100 33.05 42.41 22.54
CA THR A 100 33.78 43.13 23.60
C THR A 100 34.99 43.85 22.99
N SER A 101 34.73 44.98 22.34
CA SER A 101 35.77 45.93 21.93
C SER A 101 35.71 47.21 22.77
N ASN A 102 36.81 47.48 23.51
CA ASN A 102 37.23 48.71 24.22
C ASN A 102 36.53 49.05 25.55
N GLN A 103 37.08 48.76 26.73
CA GLN A 103 38.38 49.18 27.33
C GLN A 103 38.70 50.68 27.21
N ALA A 104 38.69 51.37 28.37
CA ALA A 104 39.68 52.35 28.87
C ALA A 104 39.04 53.14 30.02
N ILE A 105 39.18 52.75 31.29
CA ILE A 105 40.36 52.95 32.14
C ILE A 105 40.86 54.41 32.07
N ASN A 106 40.31 55.19 32.99
CA ASN A 106 40.83 56.45 33.52
C ASN A 106 42.30 56.31 33.96
N PRO A 107 43.25 57.18 33.56
CA PRO A 107 44.60 57.16 34.12
C PRO A 107 44.72 58.03 35.39
N PRO A 108 45.52 57.65 36.41
CA PRO A 108 45.99 58.59 37.45
C PRO A 108 47.13 59.45 36.85
N ILE A 109 47.50 60.66 37.28
CA ILE A 109 47.98 61.10 38.61
C ILE A 109 48.01 62.66 38.71
N GLN A 110 47.96 63.15 39.95
CA GLN A 110 48.38 64.46 40.51
C GLN A 110 49.24 65.41 39.66
N ASN A 111 48.96 66.72 39.80
CA ASN A 111 49.91 67.72 40.31
C ASN A 111 49.18 68.83 41.07
#